data_AF-A0A8K0N049-F1
#
_entry.id   AF-A0A8K0N049-F1
#
_cell.length_a   1.000
_cell.length_b   1.000
_cell.length_c   1.000
_cell.angle_alpha   90.00
_cell.angle_beta   90.00
_cell.angle_gamma   90.00
#
_symmetry.space_group_name_H-M   'P 1'
#
loop_
_entity.id
_entity.type
_entity.pdbx_description
1 polymer ?
#
loop_
_entity_poly.entity_id
_entity_poly.type
_entity_poly.pdbx_seq_one_letter_code
_entity_poly.pdbx_strand_id
1 'polypeptide(L)'
;MMTLCRLLATRGVAVTFVVTEEWLGLLGSSPAPPPPPGVHLRTIPNVIPSENGRAADFSGFMDAVYTKMEDPVERLVDRRRPSWPTPTSHGRWRWGTGGIFQ
;
A
#
# COMPACT_ATOMS: atom_id res chain seq x y z
N MET A 1 2.79 3.22 -14.59
CA MET A 1 3.08 2.62 -13.26
C MET A 1 3.13 1.09 -13.29
N MET A 2 2.05 0.38 -13.66
CA MET A 2 2.00 -1.10 -13.57
C MET A 2 3.11 -1.83 -14.36
N THR A 3 3.47 -1.35 -15.55
CA THR A 3 4.59 -1.92 -16.34
C THR A 3 5.92 -1.87 -15.60
N LEU A 4 6.21 -0.76 -14.90
CA LEU A 4 7.41 -0.63 -14.09
C LEU A 4 7.40 -1.63 -12.93
N CYS A 5 6.29 -1.78 -12.22
CA CYS A 5 6.15 -2.75 -11.13
C CYS A 5 6.39 -4.19 -11.60
N ARG A 6 5.91 -4.55 -12.80
CA ARG A 6 6.20 -5.86 -13.41
C ARG A 6 7.70 -6.04 -13.67
N LEU A 7 8.37 -5.03 -14.23
CA LEU A 7 9.82 -5.06 -14.49
C LEU A 7 10.68 -5.11 -13.21
N LEU A 8 10.18 -4.56 -12.11
CA LEU A 8 10.83 -4.67 -10.80
C LEU A 8 10.63 -6.07 -10.21
N ALA A 9 9.43 -6.62 -10.32
CA ALA A 9 9.12 -7.97 -9.85
C ALA A 9 9.95 -9.05 -10.56
N THR A 10 10.24 -8.91 -11.86
CA THR A 10 11.13 -9.84 -12.57
C THR A 10 12.58 -9.80 -12.08
N ARG A 11 12.96 -8.73 -11.36
CA ARG A 11 14.29 -8.58 -10.74
C ARG A 11 14.29 -8.96 -9.25
N GLY A 12 13.23 -9.63 -8.77
CA GLY A 12 13.13 -10.07 -7.37
C GLY A 12 12.70 -8.97 -6.39
N VAL A 13 12.24 -7.81 -6.87
CA VAL A 13 11.73 -6.74 -6.00
C VAL A 13 10.25 -6.98 -5.72
N ALA A 14 9.90 -7.14 -4.43
CA ALA A 14 8.52 -7.16 -4.00
C ALA A 14 7.93 -5.75 -4.03
N VAL A 15 6.86 -5.56 -4.81
CA VAL A 15 6.17 -4.27 -4.97
C VAL A 15 4.78 -4.38 -4.36
N THR A 16 4.43 -3.43 -3.49
CA THR A 16 3.04 -3.27 -3.03
C THR A 16 2.47 -2.01 -3.66
N PHE A 17 1.40 -2.17 -4.44
CA PHE A 17 0.70 -1.06 -5.09
C PHE A 17 -0.59 -0.78 -4.33
N VAL A 18 -0.66 0.41 -3.73
CA VAL A 18 -1.80 0.84 -2.91
C VAL A 18 -2.70 1.72 -3.75
N VAL A 19 -3.99 1.38 -3.80
CA VAL A 19 -5.03 2.11 -4.54
C VAL A 19 -6.29 2.25 -3.69
N THR A 20 -7.26 3.04 -4.11
CA THR A 20 -8.59 2.99 -3.48
C THR A 20 -9.37 1.74 -3.93
N GLU A 21 -10.43 1.39 -3.21
CA GLU A 21 -11.31 0.28 -3.57
C GLU A 21 -11.94 0.45 -4.95
N GLU A 22 -12.36 1.67 -5.31
CA GLU A 22 -12.87 2.00 -6.64
C GLU A 22 -11.82 1.67 -7.72
N TRP A 23 -10.58 2.12 -7.51
CA TRP A 23 -9.48 1.87 -8.44
C TRP A 23 -9.14 0.38 -8.58
N LEU A 24 -9.28 -0.42 -7.52
CA LEU A 24 -9.13 -1.87 -7.63
C LEU A 24 -10.17 -2.47 -8.58
N GLY A 25 -11.42 -2.01 -8.49
CA GLY A 25 -12.48 -2.39 -9.42
C GLY A 25 -12.14 -2.06 -10.87
N LEU A 26 -11.69 -0.82 -11.12
CA LEU A 26 -11.27 -0.36 -12.45
C LEU A 26 -10.11 -1.18 -13.03
N LEU A 27 -9.12 -1.53 -12.20
CA LEU A 27 -8.02 -2.39 -12.59
C LEU A 27 -8.47 -3.82 -12.92
N GLY A 28 -9.43 -4.36 -12.16
CA GLY A 28 -10.01 -5.69 -12.39
C GLY A 28 -10.87 -5.77 -13.66
N SER A 29 -11.45 -4.65 -14.11
CA SER A 29 -12.19 -4.58 -15.37
C SER A 29 -11.30 -4.45 -16.61
N SER A 30 -9.98 -4.26 -16.44
CA SER A 30 -9.03 -4.14 -17.55
C SER A 30 -8.73 -5.50 -18.18
N PRO A 31 -8.58 -5.61 -19.52
CA PRO A 31 -8.14 -6.84 -20.17
C PRO A 31 -6.65 -7.17 -19.93
N ALA A 32 -5.97 -6.42 -19.07
CA ALA A 32 -4.57 -6.63 -18.77
C ALA A 32 -4.35 -7.95 -18.00
N PRO A 33 -3.22 -8.65 -18.23
CA PRO A 33 -2.89 -9.86 -17.48
C PRO A 33 -2.74 -9.56 -15.99
N PRO A 34 -3.04 -10.53 -15.11
CA PRO A 34 -2.95 -10.34 -13.66
C PRO A 34 -1.53 -9.93 -13.22
N PRO A 35 -1.39 -9.30 -12.04
CA PRO A 35 -0.08 -8.96 -11.51
C PRO A 35 0.77 -10.22 -11.29
N PRO A 36 2.09 -10.18 -11.58
CA PRO A 36 2.97 -11.30 -11.27
C PRO A 36 3.10 -11.48 -9.74
N PRO A 37 3.58 -12.64 -9.25
CA PRO A 37 3.63 -12.94 -7.81
C PRO A 37 4.37 -11.91 -6.94
N GLY A 38 5.33 -11.17 -7.50
CA GLY A 38 6.06 -10.10 -6.81
C GLY A 38 5.33 -8.76 -6.74
N VAL A 39 4.12 -8.63 -7.30
CA VAL A 39 3.31 -7.42 -7.24
C VAL A 39 2.05 -7.71 -6.44
N HIS A 40 1.88 -7.01 -5.33
CA HIS A 40 0.71 -7.11 -4.46
C HIS A 40 -0.14 -5.85 -4.57
N LEU A 41 -1.40 -6.01 -4.93
CA LEU A 41 -2.39 -4.93 -4.85
C LEU A 41 -2.95 -4.86 -3.42
N ARG A 42 -3.06 -3.64 -2.89
CA ARG A 42 -3.72 -3.36 -1.61
C ARG A 42 -4.64 -2.17 -1.78
N THR A 43 -5.70 -2.17 -0.99
CA THR A 43 -6.71 -1.11 -1.03
C THR A 43 -6.69 -0.29 0.25
N ILE A 44 -7.05 0.98 0.07
CA ILE A 44 -7.54 1.86 1.12
C ILE A 44 -9.01 2.22 0.82
N PRO A 45 -9.79 2.65 1.81
CA PRO A 45 -11.16 3.13 1.58
C PRO A 45 -11.21 4.27 0.54
N ASN A 46 -12.35 4.43 -0.12
CA ASN A 46 -12.59 5.53 -1.07
C ASN A 46 -12.72 6.88 -0.34
N VAL A 47 -11.58 7.48 0.00
CA VAL A 47 -11.47 8.76 0.72
C VAL A 47 -11.34 9.98 -0.21
N ILE A 48 -11.28 9.75 -1.53
CA ILE A 48 -11.21 10.76 -2.58
C ILE A 48 -12.49 10.73 -3.41
N PRO A 49 -12.83 11.81 -4.16
CA PRO A 49 -13.91 11.77 -5.13
C PRO A 49 -13.71 10.65 -6.15
N SER A 50 -14.79 10.26 -6.82
CA SER A 50 -14.75 9.19 -7.83
C SER A 50 -13.73 9.49 -8.93
N GLU A 51 -12.97 8.48 -9.31
CA GLU A 51 -12.09 8.53 -10.48
C GLU A 51 -12.89 8.82 -11.75
N ASN A 52 -14.10 8.27 -11.85
CA ASN A 52 -14.99 8.53 -12.95
C ASN A 52 -15.47 10.00 -12.93
N GLY A 53 -15.20 10.72 -14.02
CA GLY A 53 -15.59 12.13 -14.12
C GLY A 53 -14.67 13.11 -13.39
N ARG A 54 -13.53 12.67 -12.84
CA ARG A 54 -12.57 13.57 -12.14
C ARG A 54 -12.13 14.79 -12.94
N ALA A 55 -12.18 14.71 -14.28
CA ALA A 55 -11.80 15.80 -15.16
C ALA A 55 -12.70 17.05 -14.99
N ALA A 56 -13.92 16.89 -14.48
CA ALA A 56 -14.83 17.99 -14.19
C ALA A 56 -14.31 18.92 -13.08
N ASP A 57 -13.52 18.37 -12.14
CA ASP A 57 -12.82 19.12 -11.09
C ASP A 57 -11.48 18.45 -10.78
N PHE A 58 -10.54 18.58 -11.70
CA PHE A 58 -9.24 17.91 -11.56
C PHE A 58 -8.42 18.48 -10.40
N SER A 59 -8.51 19.79 -10.15
CA SER A 59 -7.80 20.43 -9.04
C SER A 59 -8.31 19.93 -7.69
N GLY A 60 -9.63 19.94 -7.48
CA GLY A 60 -10.23 19.44 -6.25
C GLY A 60 -9.99 17.93 -6.06
N PHE A 61 -9.97 17.15 -7.13
CA PHE A 61 -9.59 15.75 -7.09
C PHE A 61 -8.14 15.57 -6.61
N MET A 62 -7.19 16.30 -7.18
CA MET A 62 -5.77 16.22 -6.79
C MET A 62 -5.56 16.70 -5.35
N ASP A 63 -6.24 17.77 -4.91
CA ASP A 63 -6.20 18.25 -3.53
C ASP A 63 -6.71 17.18 -2.56
N ALA A 64 -7.79 16.47 -2.91
CA ALA A 64 -8.27 15.35 -2.11
C ALA A 64 -7.25 14.19 -2.07
N VAL A 65 -6.61 13.86 -3.20
CA VAL A 65 -5.53 12.85 -3.23
C VAL A 65 -4.41 13.23 -2.27
N TYR A 66 -3.94 14.48 -2.31
CA TYR A 66 -2.83 14.94 -1.49
C TYR A 66 -3.16 15.04 0.00
N THR A 67 -4.43 15.27 0.36
CA THR A 67 -4.81 15.57 1.75
C THR A 67 -5.60 14.48 2.45
N LYS A 68 -6.19 13.52 1.70
CA LYS A 68 -7.10 12.51 2.28
C LYS A 68 -6.51 11.10 2.30
N MET A 69 -5.50 10.82 1.46
CA MET A 69 -4.93 9.47 1.35
C MET A 69 -3.82 9.19 2.38
N GLU A 70 -3.27 10.19 3.05
CA GLU A 70 -2.16 10.02 4.01
C GLU A 70 -2.51 9.06 5.15
N ASP A 71 -3.49 9.44 5.99
CA ASP A 71 -3.95 8.63 7.13
C ASP A 71 -4.24 7.15 6.79
N PRO A 72 -5.05 6.81 5.76
CA PRO A 72 -5.32 5.41 5.45
C PRO A 72 -4.09 4.67 4.91
N VAL A 73 -3.18 5.34 4.20
CA VAL A 73 -1.92 4.73 3.76
C VAL A 73 -1.00 4.48 4.94
N GLU A 74 -0.88 5.41 5.89
CA GLU A 74 -0.06 5.24 7.09
C GLU A 74 -0.56 4.05 7.92
N ARG A 75 -1.87 3.95 8.17
CA ARG A 75 -2.47 2.79 8.86
C ARG A 75 -2.20 1.46 8.14
N LEU A 76 -2.18 1.46 6.80
CA LEU A 76 -1.85 0.27 6.02
C LEU A 76 -0.38 -0.13 6.19
N VAL A 77 0.53 0.85 6.20
CA VAL A 77 1.97 0.66 6.39
C VAL A 77 2.26 0.16 7.80
N ASP A 78 1.66 0.76 8.83
CA ASP A 78 1.91 0.39 10.23
C ASP A 78 1.44 -1.02 10.56
N ARG A 79 0.32 -1.48 9.98
CA ARG A 79 -0.11 -2.88 10.10
C ARG A 79 0.93 -3.87 9.54
N ARG A 80 1.75 -3.41 8.59
CA ARG A 80 2.71 -4.25 7.86
C ARG A 80 4.12 -4.16 8.44
N ARG A 81 4.42 -3.11 9.22
CA ARG A 81 5.67 -3.02 9.95
C ARG A 81 5.70 -4.14 10.99
N PRO A 82 6.78 -4.94 11.07
CA PRO A 82 6.96 -5.80 12.22
C PRO A 82 6.93 -4.91 13.46
N SER A 83 6.18 -5.30 14.49
CA SER A 83 6.25 -4.61 15.77
C SER A 83 7.70 -4.66 16.22
N TRP A 84 8.38 -3.51 16.19
CA TRP A 84 9.66 -3.39 16.86
C TRP A 84 9.43 -3.80 18.31
N PRO A 85 10.24 -4.71 18.88
CA PRO A 85 10.07 -5.04 20.28
C PRO A 85 10.26 -3.75 21.07
N THR A 86 9.27 -3.41 21.89
CA THR A 86 9.39 -2.32 22.84
C THR A 86 10.63 -2.61 23.71
N PRO A 87 11.60 -1.67 23.82
CA PRO A 87 12.70 -1.84 24.75
C PRO A 87 12.09 -2.04 26.14
N THR A 88 12.24 -3.23 26.71
CA THR A 88 12.02 -3.38 28.14
C THR A 88 13.09 -2.60 28.87
N SER A 89 12.79 -2.10 30.06
CA SER A 89 13.64 -1.20 30.88
C SER A 89 15.06 -1.71 31.17
N HIS A 90 15.41 -2.90 30.69
CA HIS A 90 16.74 -3.49 30.70
C HIS A 90 17.18 -3.97 29.31
N GLY A 91 17.33 -3.06 28.34
CA GLY A 91 18.20 -3.22 27.15
C GLY A 91 18.08 -4.50 26.32
N ARG A 92 17.01 -5.29 26.49
CA ARG A 92 16.90 -6.66 25.98
C ARG A 92 15.80 -6.70 24.93
N TRP A 93 16.19 -6.97 23.71
CA TRP A 93 15.29 -7.18 22.58
C TRP A 93 14.70 -8.60 22.67
N ARG A 94 13.38 -8.72 22.72
CA ARG A 94 12.67 -10.01 22.64
C ARG A 94 12.05 -10.16 21.26
N TRP A 95 12.49 -11.14 20.48
CA TRP A 95 11.84 -11.48 19.22
C TRP A 95 10.58 -12.33 19.46
N GLY A 96 9.62 -12.23 18.53
CA GLY A 96 8.28 -12.84 18.59
C GLY A 96 8.20 -14.38 18.62
N THR A 97 9.32 -15.07 18.80
CA THR A 97 9.40 -16.52 18.99
C THR A 97 10.33 -16.85 20.15
N GLY A 98 9.99 -16.39 21.35
CA GLY A 98 10.46 -16.98 22.63
C GLY A 98 11.96 -16.96 22.94
N GLY A 99 12.85 -16.56 22.03
CA GLY A 99 14.29 -16.58 22.22
C GLY A 99 14.82 -15.29 22.83
N ILE A 100 15.45 -15.40 23.99
CA ILE A 100 16.26 -14.34 24.59
C ILE A 100 17.72 -14.62 24.23
N PHE A 101 18.40 -13.67 23.59
CA PHE A 101 19.86 -13.66 23.50
C PHE A 101 20.43 -12.70 24.54
N GLN A 102 21.57 -13.08 25.15
CA GLN A 102 22.38 -12.23 26.03
C GLN A 102 23.36 -11.40 25.22
#